data_AF-A0A1X9XRW2-F1
#
_entry.id   AF-A0A1X9XRW2-F1
#
_cell.length_a   1.000
_cell.length_b   1.000
_cell.length_c   1.000
_cell.angle_alpha   90.00
_cell.angle_beta   90.00
_cell.angle_gamma   90.00
#
_symmetry.space_group_name_H-M   'P 1'
#
loop_
_entity.id
_entity.type
_entity.pdbx_description
1 polymer ?
#
loop_
_entity_poly.entity_id
_entity_poly.type
_entity_poly.pdbx_seq_one_letter_code
_entity_poly.pdbx_strand_id
1 'polypeptide(L)'
;NVKETGRILLVDYSDVQNLAVTTIDAARFLHDGGWDSTLRYFLTAANKSDTIVVVDSKDRKLIAKIPVDEIPHPGRGANFVHK
;
A
#
# COMPACT_ATOMS: atom_id res chain seq x y z
N ASN A 1 13.15 7.38 -6.82
CA ASN A 1 11.90 7.72 -6.09
C ASN A 1 11.54 6.58 -5.14
N VAL A 2 10.63 6.84 -4.20
CA VAL A 2 10.13 5.84 -3.23
C VAL A 2 9.52 4.61 -3.94
N LYS A 3 8.98 4.82 -5.16
CA LYS A 3 8.43 3.76 -6.02
C LYS A 3 9.46 2.71 -6.49
N GLU A 4 10.67 3.12 -6.88
CA GLU A 4 11.69 2.19 -7.39
C GLU A 4 12.37 1.39 -6.27
N THR A 5 12.40 1.93 -5.05
CA THR A 5 12.92 1.26 -3.85
C THR A 5 11.91 0.34 -3.20
N GLY A 6 10.62 0.46 -3.54
CA GLY A 6 9.56 -0.40 -3.03
C GLY A 6 9.23 -0.16 -1.56
N ARG A 7 9.26 1.11 -1.14
CA ARG A 7 8.97 1.52 0.24
C ARG A 7 7.60 2.20 0.32
N ILE A 8 6.89 1.96 1.41
CA ILE A 8 5.69 2.71 1.79
C ILE A 8 6.05 3.56 3.00
N LEU A 9 5.71 4.85 2.95
CA LEU A 9 5.96 5.80 4.04
C LEU A 9 4.63 6.16 4.70
N LEU A 10 4.47 5.80 5.97
CA LEU A 10 3.38 6.31 6.80
C LEU A 10 3.92 7.53 7.54
N VAL A 11 3.48 8.70 7.11
CA VAL A 11 3.94 9.99 7.64
C VAL A 11 2.89 10.51 8.61
N ASP A 12 3.31 10.79 9.84
CA ASP A 12 2.48 11.44 10.85
C ASP A 12 2.63 12.96 10.71
N TYR A 13 1.52 13.63 10.40
CA TYR A 13 1.46 15.06 10.19
C TYR A 13 0.96 15.83 11.43
N SER A 14 0.80 15.18 12.59
CA SER A 14 0.33 15.87 13.80
C SER A 14 1.29 16.97 14.28
N ASP A 15 2.58 16.82 13.99
CA ASP A 15 3.61 17.84 14.20
C ASP A 15 4.50 17.93 12.96
N VAL A 16 4.23 18.93 12.12
CA VAL A 16 4.95 19.15 10.87
C VAL A 16 6.38 19.67 11.07
N GLN A 17 6.73 20.14 12.28
CA GLN A 17 8.10 20.53 12.62
C GLN A 17 8.93 19.30 13.02
N ASN A 18 8.29 18.26 13.56
CA ASN A 18 8.92 17.02 14.02
C ASN A 18 8.25 15.77 13.44
N LEU A 19 8.33 15.61 12.10
CA LEU A 19 7.65 14.51 11.40
C LEU A 19 8.10 13.13 11.91
N ALA A 20 7.13 12.34 12.39
CA ALA A 20 7.33 10.93 12.64
C ALA A 20 7.01 10.13 11.38
N VAL A 21 7.95 9.32 10.90
CA VAL A 21 7.78 8.51 9.67
C VAL A 21 8.04 7.05 9.96
N THR A 22 7.08 6.19 9.65
CA THR A 22 7.28 4.74 9.60
C THR A 22 7.56 4.33 8.15
N THR A 23 8.71 3.71 7.92
CA THR A 23 9.09 3.17 6.60
C THR A 23 8.81 1.68 6.59
N ILE A 24 8.04 1.22 5.61
CA ILE A 24 7.72 -0.19 5.40
C ILE A 24 8.36 -0.65 4.10
N ASP A 25 9.21 -1.66 4.17
CA ASP A 25 9.74 -2.34 2.98
C ASP A 25 8.67 -3.27 2.41
N ALA A 26 8.21 -2.96 1.20
CA ALA A 26 7.14 -3.64 0.50
C ALA A 26 7.69 -4.41 -0.71
N ALA A 27 7.34 -4.02 -1.92
CA ALA A 27 7.82 -4.61 -3.17
C ALA A 27 8.18 -3.48 -4.13
N ARG A 28 9.16 -3.71 -5.01
CA ARG A 28 9.58 -2.69 -5.99
C ARG A 28 8.45 -2.40 -6.98
N PHE A 29 8.46 -1.18 -7.50
CA PHE A 29 7.50 -0.69 -8.50
C PHE A 29 6.08 -0.52 -7.96
N LEU A 30 5.96 0.00 -6.74
CA LEU A 30 4.67 0.47 -6.22
C LEU A 30 4.12 1.57 -7.14
N HIS A 31 2.82 1.52 -7.40
CA HIS A 31 2.16 2.39 -8.36
C HIS A 31 0.88 3.01 -7.79
N ASP A 32 -0.24 2.32 -7.88
CA ASP A 32 -1.57 2.76 -7.49
C ASP A 32 -2.19 1.81 -6.46
N GLY A 33 -3.25 2.24 -5.79
CA GLY A 33 -3.82 1.53 -4.65
C GLY A 33 -4.94 2.29 -3.98
N GLY A 34 -5.66 1.60 -3.09
CA GLY A 34 -6.76 2.18 -2.34
C GLY A 34 -7.00 1.47 -1.01
N TRP A 35 -7.90 2.06 -0.25
CA TRP A 35 -8.30 1.55 1.04
C TRP A 35 -9.35 0.46 0.90
N ASP A 36 -9.31 -0.51 1.81
CA ASP A 36 -10.44 -1.40 2.03
C ASP A 36 -11.66 -0.61 2.55
N SER A 37 -12.84 -1.24 2.57
CA SER A 37 -14.07 -0.58 3.01
C SER A 37 -14.06 -0.14 4.48
N THR A 38 -13.19 -0.72 5.32
CA THR A 38 -13.05 -0.32 6.73
C THR A 38 -12.05 0.81 6.95
N LEU A 39 -11.33 1.22 5.89
CA LEU A 39 -10.25 2.21 5.93
C LEU A 39 -9.10 1.83 6.89
N ARG A 40 -8.91 0.54 7.15
CA ARG A 40 -7.82 0.02 7.99
C ARG A 40 -6.66 -0.48 7.16
N TYR A 41 -6.94 -1.10 6.02
CA TYR A 41 -5.94 -1.73 5.19
C TYR A 41 -5.75 -0.93 3.91
N PHE A 42 -4.50 -0.60 3.61
CA PHE A 42 -4.12 0.00 2.33
C PHE A 42 -3.60 -1.09 1.40
N LEU A 43 -4.23 -1.23 0.24
CA LEU A 43 -3.87 -2.19 -0.79
C LEU A 43 -3.26 -1.44 -1.97
N THR A 44 -2.06 -1.82 -2.41
CA THR A 44 -1.38 -1.16 -3.52
C THR A 44 -0.68 -2.14 -4.46
N ALA A 45 -0.73 -1.85 -5.76
CA ALA A 45 -0.07 -2.63 -6.78
C ALA A 45 1.43 -2.31 -6.85
N ALA A 46 2.25 -3.34 -6.69
CA ALA A 46 3.63 -3.38 -7.16
C ALA A 46 3.62 -3.92 -8.59
N ASN A 47 3.21 -3.07 -9.54
CA ASN A 47 2.71 -3.51 -10.84
C ASN A 47 3.73 -4.31 -11.67
N LYS A 48 4.97 -3.85 -11.78
CA LYS A 48 6.04 -4.57 -12.49
C LYS A 48 6.61 -5.76 -11.71
N SER A 49 6.00 -6.08 -10.57
CA SER A 49 6.29 -7.27 -9.77
C SER A 49 5.07 -8.21 -9.67
N ASP A 50 3.99 -7.97 -10.44
CA ASP A 50 2.77 -8.80 -10.47
C ASP A 50 2.24 -9.13 -9.07
N THR A 51 2.22 -8.12 -8.19
CA THR A 51 1.93 -8.30 -6.76
C THR A 51 1.04 -7.17 -6.22
N ILE A 52 0.06 -7.52 -5.39
CA ILE A 52 -0.64 -6.58 -4.50
C ILE A 52 -0.01 -6.63 -3.10
N VAL A 53 0.33 -5.47 -2.56
CA VAL A 53 0.83 -5.28 -1.21
C VAL A 53 -0.30 -4.81 -0.30
N VAL A 54 -0.40 -5.38 0.90
CA VAL A 54 -1.39 -4.99 1.92
C VAL A 54 -0.69 -4.49 3.18
N VAL A 55 -1.04 -3.29 3.62
CA VAL A 55 -0.52 -2.64 4.84
C VAL A 55 -1.64 -2.39 5.83
N ASP A 56 -1.44 -2.74 7.10
CA ASP A 56 -2.30 -2.30 8.21
C ASP A 56 -1.89 -0.89 8.64
N SER A 57 -2.79 0.08 8.48
CA SER A 57 -2.52 1.48 8.82
C SER A 57 -2.53 1.75 10.32
N LYS A 58 -3.26 0.94 11.09
CA LYS A 58 -3.35 1.07 12.54
C LYS A 58 -2.08 0.56 13.20
N ASP A 59 -1.67 -0.65 12.84
CA ASP A 59 -0.49 -1.29 13.40
C ASP A 59 0.80 -0.89 12.67
N ARG A 60 0.67 -0.14 11.56
CA ARG A 60 1.76 0.40 10.73
C ARG A 60 2.71 -0.70 10.21
N LYS A 61 2.14 -1.81 9.74
CA LYS A 61 2.88 -3.02 9.32
C LYS A 61 2.44 -3.55 7.96
N LEU A 62 3.39 -4.13 7.24
CA LEU A 62 3.12 -4.99 6.09
C LEU A 62 2.41 -6.26 6.57
N ILE A 63 1.27 -6.59 5.98
CA ILE A 63 0.48 -7.79 6.34
C ILE A 63 0.57 -8.85 5.27
N ALA A 64 0.58 -8.47 3.98
CA ALA A 64 0.63 -9.44 2.89
C ALA A 64 1.30 -8.89 1.63
N LYS A 65 1.85 -9.84 0.86
CA LYS A 65 2.23 -9.68 -0.55
C LYS A 65 1.51 -10.79 -1.31
N ILE A 66 0.57 -10.41 -2.16
CA ILE A 66 -0.34 -11.32 -2.84
C ILE A 66 0.05 -11.33 -4.32
N PRO A 67 0.59 -12.45 -4.85
CA PRO A 67 0.81 -12.61 -6.28
C PRO A 67 -0.51 -12.51 -7.04
N VAL A 68 -0.49 -11.82 -8.17
CA VAL A 68 -1.64 -11.65 -9.07
C VAL A 68 -1.16 -11.79 -10.52
N ASP A 69 -2.08 -11.65 -11.47
CA ASP A 69 -1.75 -11.65 -12.90
C ASP A 69 -0.96 -10.40 -13.31
N GLU A 70 -0.52 -10.39 -14.57
CA GLU A 70 0.45 -9.43 -15.10
C GLU A 70 0.01 -7.96 -14.98
N ILE A 71 0.91 -7.13 -14.44
CA ILE A 71 0.82 -5.66 -14.36
C ILE A 71 -0.54 -5.20 -13.78
N PRO A 72 -0.82 -5.49 -12.50
CA PRO A 72 -2.05 -5.02 -11.85
C PRO A 72 -2.11 -3.50 -11.82
N HIS A 73 -3.28 -2.94 -12.16
CA HIS A 73 -3.52 -1.50 -12.20
C HIS A 73 -4.92 -1.14 -11.65
N PRO A 74 -5.14 -1.25 -10.34
CA PRO A 74 -6.47 -1.16 -9.72
C PRO A 74 -7.07 0.27 -9.69
N GLY A 75 -6.30 1.31 -9.98
CA GLY A 75 -6.65 2.68 -9.59
C GLY A 75 -6.73 2.75 -8.06
N ARG A 76 -7.94 3.02 -7.53
CA ARG A 76 -8.22 2.90 -6.08
C ARG A 76 -8.88 1.56 -5.69
N GLY A 77 -9.07 0.66 -6.65
CA GLY A 77 -9.79 -0.59 -6.46
C GLY A 77 -11.29 -0.42 -6.34
N ALA A 78 -11.98 -1.53 -6.06
CA ALA A 78 -13.42 -1.60 -5.85
C ALA A 78 -13.72 -2.52 -4.67
N ASN A 79 -14.41 -2.01 -3.66
CA ASN A 79 -14.85 -2.77 -2.50
C ASN A 79 -16.34 -3.11 -2.64
N PHE A 80 -16.70 -4.39 -2.58
CA PHE A 80 -18.10 -4.81 -2.59
C PHE A 80 -18.27 -6.14 -1.85
N VAL A 81 -19.45 -6.33 -1.26
CA VAL A 81 -19.91 -7.64 -0.77
C VAL A 81 -20.91 -8.13 -1.82
N HIS A 82 -20.52 -9.16 -2.59
CA HIS A 82 -21.44 -9.82 -3.50
C HIS A 82 -22.27 -10.85 -2.72
N LYS A 83 -23.56 -10.95 -3.02
CA LYS A 83 -24.47 -11.90 -2.39
C LYS A 83 -24.60 -13.16 -3.22
#